data_AF-A0AAD5V7V2-F1
#
_entry.id   AF-A0AAD5V7V2-F1
#
_cell.length_a   1.000
_cell.length_b   1.000
_cell.length_c   1.000
_cell.angle_alpha   90.00
_cell.angle_beta   90.00
_cell.angle_gamma   90.00
#
_symmetry.space_group_name_H-M   'P 1'
#
loop_
_entity.id
_entity.type
_entity.pdbx_description
1 polymer ?
#
loop_
_entity_poly.entity_id
_entity_poly.type
_entity_poly.pdbx_seq_one_letter_code
_entity_poly.pdbx_strand_id
1 'polypeptide(L)'
;MSTRKSPTKRVRGVKVLQSVDGKSGLVDGLEPQTPLDDQSSRSSSPGFKRRNGSPALDKWSTESKGLWADIKSLRWVVVPSSSFKLLMIPIILWANWELLAPYVAKGIENPFAPMLFISHRVPSSSPEDPRYQKGWLDLVFVAYYIVVWSFFRQAITLHFFQPLARKYGIKKAGKLERFGEQGHAMAYFAVMSCWGFRVMSQLPTWWYKTENFWIDYPHWDMKPELKAYYLMQGAYWCQQLMVLILGLEKPRKDYYELVAHHFVTLWLVGYVLSFSYL
;
A
#
# COMPACT_ATOMS: atom_id res chain seq x y z
N MET A 1 -75.87 -1.60 18.80
CA MET A 1 -74.69 -1.13 19.58
C MET A 1 -74.25 -2.31 20.46
N SER A 2 -72.96 -2.63 20.52
CA SER A 2 -72.37 -3.85 21.16
C SER A 2 -72.80 -5.20 20.52
N THR A 3 -71.96 -6.17 20.09
CA THR A 3 -70.77 -6.92 20.63
C THR A 3 -71.12 -8.04 21.62
N ARG A 4 -70.52 -9.26 21.61
CA ARG A 4 -69.71 -10.03 20.62
C ARG A 4 -69.67 -11.53 21.06
N LYS A 5 -69.08 -12.43 20.24
CA LYS A 5 -68.84 -13.89 20.43
C LYS A 5 -68.02 -14.22 21.72
N SER A 6 -67.86 -15.45 22.24
CA SER A 6 -67.86 -16.82 21.65
C SER A 6 -67.91 -17.96 22.71
N PRO A 7 -67.95 -19.27 22.32
CA PRO A 7 -67.72 -20.38 23.28
C PRO A 7 -66.88 -21.63 22.79
N THR A 8 -66.04 -22.20 23.69
CA THR A 8 -65.68 -23.66 23.85
C THR A 8 -64.86 -24.40 22.74
N LYS A 9 -64.23 -25.60 22.88
CA LYS A 9 -63.89 -26.63 23.94
C LYS A 9 -62.34 -26.93 23.87
N ARG A 10 -61.62 -27.89 24.50
CA ARG A 10 -61.79 -29.04 25.47
C ARG A 10 -60.47 -29.22 26.31
N VAL A 11 -60.18 -30.36 26.99
CA VAL A 11 -59.06 -30.51 27.97
C VAL A 11 -58.63 -31.99 28.29
N ARG A 12 -57.40 -32.20 28.85
CA ARG A 12 -56.74 -33.39 29.50
C ARG A 12 -55.70 -34.18 28.66
N GLY A 13 -54.62 -34.78 29.19
CA GLY A 13 -54.00 -34.86 30.55
C GLY A 13 -52.59 -35.56 30.48
N VAL A 14 -51.54 -35.28 31.29
CA VAL A 14 -51.30 -35.48 32.76
C VAL A 14 -51.04 -36.97 33.14
N LYS A 15 -50.01 -37.40 33.93
CA LYS A 15 -48.96 -36.69 34.72
C LYS A 15 -47.55 -36.69 34.05
N VAL A 16 -46.38 -37.20 34.51
CA VAL A 16 -45.85 -38.04 35.63
C VAL A 16 -44.46 -37.49 36.10
N LEU A 17 -43.84 -37.94 37.22
CA LEU A 17 -42.57 -37.41 37.80
C LEU A 17 -41.74 -38.44 38.61
N GLN A 18 -40.42 -38.26 38.65
CA GLN A 18 -39.57 -38.55 39.83
C GLN A 18 -38.29 -37.68 39.77
N SER A 19 -37.33 -37.86 40.70
CA SER A 19 -36.30 -36.84 41.04
C SER A 19 -35.08 -37.41 41.80
N VAL A 20 -34.12 -36.53 42.16
CA VAL A 20 -32.88 -36.71 42.99
C VAL A 20 -31.62 -37.06 42.16
N ASP A 21 -30.58 -36.22 42.01
CA ASP A 21 -29.57 -35.57 42.92
C ASP A 21 -28.49 -36.54 43.49
N GLY A 22 -27.18 -36.23 43.53
CA GLY A 22 -26.45 -35.09 42.96
C GLY A 22 -24.96 -35.01 43.35
N LYS A 23 -24.22 -34.10 42.69
CA LYS A 23 -22.91 -33.47 43.05
C LYS A 23 -21.69 -34.33 43.47
N SER A 24 -20.65 -34.28 42.64
CA SER A 24 -19.29 -33.85 43.03
C SER A 24 -18.50 -33.45 41.76
N GLY A 25 -17.28 -32.92 41.86
CA GLY A 25 -16.55 -32.41 40.68
C GLY A 25 -15.04 -32.34 40.85
N LEU A 26 -14.36 -31.90 39.78
CA LEU A 26 -12.91 -31.85 39.55
C LEU A 26 -12.22 -33.22 39.39
N VAL A 27 -11.66 -33.46 38.19
CA VAL A 27 -10.21 -33.65 37.92
C VAL A 27 -10.02 -33.61 36.38
N ASP A 28 -8.81 -33.30 35.94
CA ASP A 28 -8.40 -33.04 34.54
C ASP A 28 -7.71 -34.27 33.89
N GLY A 29 -7.66 -34.34 32.55
CA GLY A 29 -6.71 -35.19 31.80
C GLY A 29 -7.24 -36.23 30.79
N LEU A 30 -6.62 -36.22 29.60
CA LEU A 30 -6.19 -37.38 28.76
C LEU A 30 -7.27 -38.45 28.40
N GLU A 31 -7.76 -38.59 27.16
CA GLU A 31 -7.05 -38.97 25.93
C GLU A 31 -7.89 -38.76 24.63
N PRO A 32 -7.28 -38.78 23.42
CA PRO A 32 -8.01 -38.64 22.15
C PRO A 32 -8.52 -39.97 21.57
N GLN A 33 -9.83 -40.23 21.66
CA GLN A 33 -10.44 -41.41 21.04
C GLN A 33 -10.35 -41.38 19.50
N THR A 34 -9.52 -42.26 18.94
CA THR A 34 -9.41 -42.48 17.49
C THR A 34 -9.73 -43.95 17.19
N PRO A 35 -10.88 -44.26 16.58
CA PRO A 35 -11.13 -45.59 16.03
C PRO A 35 -10.20 -45.85 14.84
N LEU A 36 -9.40 -46.91 14.94
CA LEU A 36 -8.73 -47.52 13.79
C LEU A 36 -9.66 -48.58 13.16
N ASP A 37 -9.25 -49.05 11.98
CA ASP A 37 -9.84 -50.14 11.20
C ASP A 37 -11.27 -49.92 10.65
N ASP A 38 -11.32 -49.45 9.40
CA ASP A 38 -12.27 -50.00 8.42
C ASP A 38 -11.58 -50.13 7.05
N GLN A 39 -11.21 -51.36 6.67
CA GLN A 39 -10.58 -51.66 5.38
C GLN A 39 -11.64 -51.95 4.30
N SER A 40 -12.11 -50.92 3.61
CA SER A 40 -13.08 -51.10 2.51
C SER A 40 -12.69 -50.44 1.18
N SER A 41 -12.56 -51.27 0.14
CA SER A 41 -12.56 -50.94 -1.29
C SER A 41 -11.52 -49.93 -1.84
N ARG A 42 -10.61 -50.42 -2.70
CA ARG A 42 -9.89 -49.56 -3.66
C ARG A 42 -10.87 -49.08 -4.75
N SER A 43 -11.52 -47.95 -4.54
CA SER A 43 -12.25 -47.26 -5.61
C SER A 43 -11.27 -46.51 -6.52
N SER A 44 -11.33 -46.79 -7.83
CA SER A 44 -10.49 -46.12 -8.82
C SER A 44 -10.94 -44.67 -9.02
N SER A 45 -10.12 -43.70 -8.62
CA SER A 45 -10.44 -42.28 -8.72
C SER A 45 -10.71 -41.86 -10.18
N PRO A 46 -11.87 -41.25 -10.49
CA PRO A 46 -12.14 -40.73 -11.84
C PRO A 46 -11.10 -39.69 -12.23
N GLY A 47 -10.45 -39.87 -13.38
CA GLY A 47 -9.38 -39.00 -13.85
C GLY A 47 -9.83 -37.54 -13.94
N PHE A 48 -9.07 -36.64 -13.31
CA PHE A 48 -9.35 -35.20 -13.31
C PHE A 48 -9.28 -34.65 -14.76
N LYS A 49 -10.43 -34.55 -15.42
CA LYS A 49 -10.55 -33.92 -16.74
C LYS A 49 -10.14 -32.45 -16.60
N ARG A 50 -8.91 -32.14 -17.03
CA ARG A 50 -8.34 -30.80 -17.08
C ARG A 50 -9.23 -29.92 -17.95
N ARG A 51 -10.15 -29.18 -17.32
CA ARG A 51 -11.11 -28.31 -17.99
C ARG A 51 -10.35 -27.19 -18.69
N ASN A 52 -10.23 -27.28 -20.02
CA ASN A 52 -9.69 -26.22 -20.88
C ASN A 52 -10.65 -25.03 -20.93
N GLY A 53 -10.75 -24.29 -19.82
CA GLY A 53 -11.06 -22.87 -19.90
C GLY A 53 -9.80 -22.14 -20.36
N SER A 54 -9.95 -21.20 -21.29
CA SER A 54 -8.93 -20.17 -21.52
C SER A 54 -8.49 -19.60 -20.17
N PRO A 55 -7.18 -19.42 -19.90
CA PRO A 55 -6.73 -18.99 -18.58
C PRO A 55 -7.40 -17.66 -18.25
N ALA A 56 -8.25 -17.67 -17.23
CA ALA A 56 -8.92 -16.48 -16.73
C ALA A 56 -7.84 -15.43 -16.45
N LEU A 57 -8.04 -14.23 -17.02
CA LEU A 57 -6.97 -13.25 -17.19
C LEU A 57 -6.49 -12.77 -15.82
N ASP A 58 -5.44 -13.42 -15.29
CA ASP A 58 -5.07 -13.25 -13.90
C ASP A 58 -4.60 -11.82 -13.66
N LYS A 59 -5.44 -11.08 -12.94
CA LYS A 59 -5.21 -9.69 -12.52
C LYS A 59 -3.91 -9.57 -11.71
N TRP A 60 -3.49 -10.66 -11.08
CA TRP A 60 -2.36 -10.76 -10.17
C TRP A 60 -1.08 -11.29 -10.83
N SER A 61 -1.14 -11.71 -12.10
CA SER A 61 0.06 -12.11 -12.84
C SER A 61 1.04 -10.94 -12.92
N THR A 62 2.26 -11.18 -12.47
CA THR A 62 3.41 -10.27 -12.53
C THR A 62 4.09 -10.28 -13.91
N GLU A 63 3.60 -11.06 -14.87
CA GLU A 63 4.16 -11.17 -16.22
C GLU A 63 3.76 -9.98 -17.09
N SER A 64 4.75 -9.36 -17.75
CA SER A 64 4.50 -8.27 -18.69
C SER A 64 3.80 -8.77 -19.96
N LYS A 65 2.83 -7.99 -20.45
CA LYS A 65 2.19 -8.23 -21.77
C LYS A 65 2.69 -7.23 -22.82
N GLY A 66 3.91 -6.73 -22.63
CA GLY A 66 4.49 -5.63 -23.39
C GLY A 66 4.23 -4.29 -22.71
N LEU A 67 5.24 -3.41 -22.73
CA LEU A 67 5.23 -2.15 -21.96
C LEU A 67 4.01 -1.28 -22.26
N TRP A 68 3.64 -1.10 -23.53
CA TRP A 68 2.49 -0.27 -23.93
C TRP A 68 1.13 -0.87 -23.52
N ALA A 69 1.01 -2.20 -23.45
CA ALA A 69 -0.17 -2.84 -22.91
C ALA A 69 -0.27 -2.62 -21.40
N ASP A 70 0.83 -2.86 -20.68
CA ASP A 70 0.89 -2.70 -19.23
C ASP A 70 0.70 -1.24 -18.78
N ILE A 71 1.15 -0.25 -19.58
CA ILE A 71 0.86 1.19 -19.39
C ILE A 71 -0.65 1.43 -19.46
N LYS A 72 -1.29 1.08 -20.59
CA LYS A 72 -2.71 1.37 -20.82
C LYS A 72 -3.65 0.64 -19.85
N SER A 73 -3.24 -0.52 -19.32
CA SER A 73 -4.02 -1.26 -18.33
C SER A 73 -3.57 -1.04 -16.88
N LEU A 74 -2.69 -0.05 -16.63
CA LEU A 74 -2.08 0.25 -15.32
C LEU A 74 -1.43 -0.96 -14.61
N ARG A 75 -1.06 -2.00 -15.36
CA ARG A 75 -0.42 -3.23 -14.83
C ARG A 75 1.04 -3.03 -14.44
N TRP A 76 1.69 -1.96 -14.90
CA TRP A 76 3.05 -1.61 -14.43
C TRP A 76 3.12 -1.46 -12.89
N VAL A 77 2.00 -1.10 -12.24
CA VAL A 77 1.85 -1.02 -10.78
C VAL A 77 2.01 -2.39 -10.07
N VAL A 78 1.94 -3.51 -10.80
CA VAL A 78 2.24 -4.87 -10.29
C VAL A 78 3.28 -5.68 -11.10
N VAL A 79 3.70 -5.21 -12.28
CA VAL A 79 4.64 -5.91 -13.19
C VAL A 79 6.05 -5.31 -13.07
N PRO A 80 7.02 -6.02 -12.45
CA PRO A 80 8.31 -5.41 -12.06
C PRO A 80 9.13 -4.95 -13.26
N SER A 81 9.14 -5.74 -14.34
CA SER A 81 9.85 -5.43 -15.57
C SER A 81 9.27 -4.23 -16.33
N SER A 82 7.99 -3.90 -16.10
CA SER A 82 7.35 -2.74 -16.74
C SER A 82 7.50 -1.48 -15.88
N SER A 83 7.38 -1.60 -14.55
CA SER A 83 7.73 -0.52 -13.61
C SER A 83 9.21 -0.12 -13.73
N PHE A 84 10.12 -1.10 -13.85
CA PHE A 84 11.56 -0.85 -14.08
C PHE A 84 11.84 -0.14 -15.40
N LYS A 85 11.18 -0.53 -16.50
CA LYS A 85 11.32 0.17 -17.79
C LYS A 85 10.84 1.63 -17.70
N LEU A 86 9.71 1.89 -17.05
CA LEU A 86 9.22 3.24 -16.83
C LEU A 86 10.17 4.08 -15.97
N LEU A 87 10.77 3.49 -14.93
CA LEU A 87 11.80 4.12 -14.09
C LEU A 87 13.06 4.48 -14.90
N MET A 88 13.55 3.55 -15.73
CA MET A 88 14.77 3.75 -16.50
C MET A 88 14.64 4.77 -17.64
N ILE A 89 13.44 5.00 -18.19
CA ILE A 89 13.24 5.91 -19.33
C ILE A 89 13.67 7.36 -18.98
N PRO A 90 13.17 8.02 -17.92
CA PRO A 90 13.65 9.35 -17.52
C PRO A 90 15.14 9.42 -17.19
N ILE A 91 15.71 8.38 -16.55
CA ILE A 91 17.14 8.34 -16.23
C ILE A 91 17.99 8.31 -17.51
N ILE A 92 17.60 7.48 -18.48
CA ILE A 92 18.29 7.37 -19.77
C ILE A 92 18.13 8.66 -20.58
N LEU A 93 16.93 9.26 -20.59
CA LEU A 93 16.68 10.54 -21.29
C LEU A 93 17.45 11.70 -20.65
N TRP A 94 17.49 11.78 -19.32
CA TRP A 94 18.30 12.74 -18.57
C TRP A 94 19.79 12.61 -18.93
N ALA A 95 20.34 11.39 -18.86
CA ALA A 95 21.76 11.15 -19.13
C ALA A 95 22.16 11.42 -20.60
N ASN A 96 21.27 11.10 -21.56
CA ASN A 96 21.48 11.47 -22.96
C ASN A 96 21.43 13.00 -23.16
N TRP A 97 20.57 13.72 -22.42
CA TRP A 97 20.52 15.18 -22.50
C TRP A 97 21.79 15.82 -21.94
N GLU A 98 22.28 15.41 -20.77
CA GLU A 98 23.57 15.89 -20.23
C GLU A 98 24.74 15.66 -21.21
N LEU A 99 24.73 14.53 -21.93
CA LEU A 99 25.76 14.19 -22.90
C LEU A 99 25.66 15.01 -24.21
N LEU A 100 24.45 15.34 -24.67
CA LEU A 100 24.22 15.92 -26.01
C LEU A 100 23.94 17.43 -26.00
N ALA A 101 23.34 17.97 -24.94
CA ALA A 101 22.99 19.40 -24.84
C ALA A 101 24.18 20.36 -24.98
N PRO A 102 25.40 20.06 -24.47
CA PRO A 102 26.58 20.91 -24.71
C PRO A 102 26.93 21.11 -26.20
N TYR A 103 26.52 20.18 -27.06
CA TYR A 103 26.79 20.19 -28.51
C TYR A 103 25.60 20.72 -29.32
N VAL A 104 24.37 20.46 -28.87
CA VAL A 104 23.13 20.72 -29.66
C VAL A 104 22.30 21.89 -29.12
N ALA A 105 22.29 22.14 -27.80
CA ALA A 105 21.32 22.99 -27.12
C ALA A 105 21.94 23.78 -25.95
N LYS A 106 22.99 24.55 -26.23
CA LYS A 106 23.73 25.33 -25.21
C LYS A 106 22.80 26.31 -24.48
N GLY A 107 22.78 26.22 -23.15
CA GLY A 107 22.00 27.11 -22.28
C GLY A 107 20.57 26.65 -21.99
N ILE A 108 20.14 25.47 -22.46
CA ILE A 108 18.84 24.90 -22.10
C ILE A 108 19.02 23.87 -20.97
N GLU A 109 18.37 24.12 -19.83
CA GLU A 109 18.35 23.19 -18.69
C GLU A 109 17.72 21.84 -19.04
N ASN A 110 18.09 20.79 -18.33
CA ASN A 110 17.68 19.42 -18.64
C ASN A 110 16.18 19.19 -18.32
N PRO A 111 15.31 18.94 -19.31
CA PRO A 111 13.86 18.83 -19.11
C PRO A 111 13.45 17.58 -18.31
N PHE A 112 14.37 16.63 -18.10
CA PHE A 112 14.15 15.43 -17.29
C PHE A 112 14.68 15.57 -15.85
N ALA A 113 15.51 16.59 -15.56
CA ALA A 113 16.00 16.83 -14.21
C ALA A 113 14.87 17.01 -13.16
N PRO A 114 13.73 17.67 -13.45
CA PRO A 114 12.62 17.79 -12.51
C PRO A 114 11.91 16.48 -12.14
N MET A 115 12.14 15.38 -12.88
CA MET A 115 11.68 14.05 -12.48
C MET A 115 12.59 13.45 -11.42
N LEU A 116 13.90 13.70 -11.52
CA LEU A 116 14.93 13.05 -10.71
C LEU A 116 15.29 13.85 -9.45
N PHE A 117 15.22 15.19 -9.53
CA PHE A 117 15.72 16.13 -8.52
C PHE A 117 14.66 17.17 -8.12
N ILE A 118 14.78 17.69 -6.90
CA ILE A 118 13.88 18.74 -6.41
C ILE A 118 14.08 20.04 -7.19
N SER A 119 12.97 20.62 -7.66
CA SER A 119 12.96 21.86 -8.45
C SER A 119 12.69 23.10 -7.59
N HIS A 120 12.78 24.30 -8.18
CA HIS A 120 12.40 25.58 -7.56
C HIS A 120 13.31 26.03 -6.40
N ARG A 121 14.63 26.09 -6.63
CA ARG A 121 15.57 26.74 -5.72
C ARG A 121 15.29 28.25 -5.68
N VAL A 122 15.23 28.84 -4.49
CA VAL A 122 15.08 30.27 -4.25
C VAL A 122 16.35 31.00 -4.71
N PRO A 123 16.30 31.92 -5.70
CA PRO A 123 17.50 32.55 -6.25
C PRO A 123 18.31 33.34 -5.22
N SER A 124 17.65 33.98 -4.27
CA SER A 124 18.27 34.76 -3.18
C SER A 124 18.83 33.93 -2.02
N SER A 125 18.65 32.60 -2.01
CA SER A 125 19.26 31.75 -0.98
C SER A 125 20.77 31.55 -1.23
N SER A 126 21.57 31.50 -0.17
CA SER A 126 23.03 31.35 -0.30
C SER A 126 23.40 29.93 -0.76
N PRO A 127 24.61 29.71 -1.32
CA PRO A 127 25.09 28.37 -1.66
C PRO A 127 25.17 27.42 -0.45
N GLU A 128 25.39 27.95 0.76
CA GLU A 128 25.65 27.21 2.00
C GLU A 128 24.36 26.78 2.72
N ASP A 129 23.30 27.60 2.69
CA ASP A 129 21.94 27.23 3.13
C ASP A 129 20.95 27.42 1.97
N PRO A 130 21.00 26.54 0.94
CA PRO A 130 20.14 26.66 -0.24
C PRO A 130 18.69 26.38 0.15
N ARG A 131 17.76 27.24 -0.28
CA ARG A 131 16.34 27.12 0.03
C ARG A 131 15.51 26.87 -1.21
N TYR A 132 14.36 26.25 -1.03
CA TYR A 132 13.46 25.83 -2.09
C TYR A 132 12.03 26.28 -1.81
N GLN A 133 11.34 26.74 -2.85
CA GLN A 133 9.90 27.05 -2.83
C GLN A 133 9.10 25.86 -3.41
N LYS A 134 7.77 25.95 -3.40
CA LYS A 134 6.87 25.02 -4.09
C LYS A 134 6.73 25.46 -5.56
N GLY A 135 6.57 24.52 -6.50
CA GLY A 135 6.26 24.87 -7.89
C GLY A 135 5.77 23.68 -8.70
N TRP A 136 5.08 23.94 -9.81
CA TRP A 136 4.37 22.93 -10.62
C TRP A 136 5.19 21.67 -11.00
N LEU A 137 6.50 21.81 -11.21
CA LEU A 137 7.38 20.66 -11.48
C LEU A 137 7.48 19.65 -10.32
N ASP A 138 7.09 20.03 -9.10
CA ASP A 138 6.99 19.12 -7.95
C ASP A 138 5.92 18.04 -8.19
N LEU A 139 4.91 18.31 -9.02
CA LEU A 139 3.94 17.29 -9.46
C LEU A 139 4.57 16.31 -10.45
N VAL A 140 5.54 16.76 -11.26
CA VAL A 140 6.30 15.90 -12.20
C VAL A 140 7.24 14.98 -11.41
N PHE A 141 7.91 15.51 -10.38
CA PHE A 141 8.66 14.72 -9.40
C PHE A 141 7.76 13.66 -8.74
N VAL A 142 6.62 14.07 -8.17
CA VAL A 142 5.66 13.15 -7.53
C VAL A 142 5.17 12.07 -8.51
N ALA A 143 4.83 12.42 -9.75
CA ALA A 143 4.40 11.47 -10.77
C ALA A 143 5.47 10.43 -11.11
N TYR A 144 6.74 10.84 -11.23
CA TYR A 144 7.85 9.92 -11.42
C TYR A 144 8.06 9.03 -10.20
N TYR A 145 8.05 9.59 -8.98
CA TYR A 145 8.29 8.80 -7.76
C TYR A 145 7.15 7.82 -7.41
N ILE A 146 5.94 7.98 -7.97
CA ILE A 146 4.90 6.92 -7.94
C ILE A 146 5.36 5.66 -8.71
N VAL A 147 6.10 5.82 -9.81
CA VAL A 147 6.70 4.70 -10.56
C VAL A 147 7.83 4.05 -9.76
N VAL A 148 8.67 4.87 -9.13
CA VAL A 148 9.76 4.44 -8.25
C VAL A 148 9.21 3.62 -7.08
N TRP A 149 8.21 4.13 -6.37
CA TRP A 149 7.56 3.41 -5.27
C TRP A 149 6.84 2.13 -5.73
N SER A 150 6.22 2.13 -6.91
CA SER A 150 5.62 0.93 -7.48
C SER A 150 6.66 -0.15 -7.74
N PHE A 151 7.82 0.21 -8.30
CA PHE A 151 8.94 -0.72 -8.50
C PHE A 151 9.49 -1.24 -7.16
N PHE A 152 9.81 -0.37 -6.20
CA PHE A 152 10.34 -0.77 -4.90
C PHE A 152 9.38 -1.68 -4.12
N ARG A 153 8.08 -1.33 -4.06
CA ARG A 153 7.04 -2.15 -3.42
C ARG A 153 7.04 -3.58 -3.96
N GLN A 154 7.07 -3.73 -5.29
CA GLN A 154 7.10 -5.04 -5.94
C GLN A 154 8.42 -5.78 -5.69
N ALA A 155 9.56 -5.11 -5.89
CA ALA A 155 10.88 -5.72 -5.77
C ALA A 155 11.13 -6.24 -4.34
N ILE A 156 10.85 -5.41 -3.32
CA ILE A 156 11.00 -5.75 -1.90
C ILE A 156 10.00 -6.85 -1.51
N THR A 157 8.76 -6.81 -2.02
CA THR A 157 7.77 -7.88 -1.80
C THR A 157 8.22 -9.23 -2.36
N LEU A 158 8.65 -9.26 -3.64
CA LEU A 158 8.89 -10.48 -4.40
C LEU A 158 10.28 -11.09 -4.15
N HIS A 159 11.31 -10.27 -3.96
CA HIS A 159 12.69 -10.73 -3.79
C HIS A 159 13.17 -10.78 -2.34
N PHE A 160 12.52 -10.08 -1.40
CA PHE A 160 12.90 -10.12 0.03
C PHE A 160 11.82 -10.77 0.90
N PHE A 161 10.63 -10.17 1.02
CA PHE A 161 9.64 -10.64 2.01
C PHE A 161 8.98 -11.98 1.68
N GLN A 162 8.63 -12.26 0.41
CA GLN A 162 8.08 -13.57 0.06
C GLN A 162 9.11 -14.72 0.23
N PRO A 163 10.38 -14.62 -0.21
CA PRO A 163 11.40 -15.61 0.10
C PRO A 163 11.62 -15.81 1.60
N LEU A 164 11.67 -14.71 2.37
CA LEU A 164 11.80 -14.76 3.83
C LEU A 164 10.62 -15.51 4.48
N ALA A 165 9.39 -15.23 4.07
CA ALA A 165 8.20 -15.93 4.54
C ALA A 165 8.20 -17.43 4.20
N ARG A 166 8.68 -17.80 3.00
CA ARG A 166 8.85 -19.21 2.59
C ARG A 166 9.91 -19.91 3.46
N LYS A 167 11.02 -19.23 3.78
CA LYS A 167 12.06 -19.72 4.71
C LYS A 167 11.51 -19.98 6.12
N TYR A 168 10.60 -19.13 6.61
CA TYR A 168 9.86 -19.35 7.85
C TYR A 168 8.60 -20.23 7.70
N GLY A 169 8.54 -21.07 6.65
CA GLY A 169 7.52 -22.12 6.50
C GLY A 169 6.14 -21.68 6.02
N ILE A 170 5.94 -20.42 5.62
CA ILE A 170 4.66 -19.95 5.08
C ILE A 170 4.47 -20.49 3.65
N LYS A 171 3.67 -21.55 3.51
CA LYS A 171 3.43 -22.24 2.21
C LYS A 171 2.16 -21.80 1.46
N LYS A 172 1.21 -21.11 2.11
CA LYS A 172 -0.08 -20.72 1.49
C LYS A 172 0.08 -19.38 0.75
N ALA A 173 -0.23 -19.32 -0.56
CA ALA A 173 -0.08 -18.13 -1.41
C ALA A 173 -0.67 -16.85 -0.80
N GLY A 174 -1.96 -16.85 -0.45
CA GLY A 174 -2.61 -15.72 0.22
C GLY A 174 -2.09 -15.35 1.62
N LYS A 175 -1.20 -16.16 2.24
CA LYS A 175 -0.41 -15.73 3.41
C LYS A 175 0.93 -15.10 3.02
N LEU A 176 1.56 -15.57 1.94
CA LEU A 176 2.77 -14.96 1.37
C LEU A 176 2.49 -13.55 0.83
N GLU A 177 1.37 -13.36 0.13
CA GLU A 177 0.89 -12.06 -0.33
C GLU A 177 0.72 -11.09 0.84
N ARG A 178 -0.09 -11.46 1.86
CA ARG A 178 -0.29 -10.63 3.06
C ARG A 178 1.01 -10.33 3.81
N PHE A 179 1.94 -11.28 3.90
CA PHE A 179 3.24 -11.03 4.53
C PHE A 179 4.10 -10.04 3.73
N GLY A 180 4.05 -10.09 2.40
CA GLY A 180 4.68 -9.09 1.53
C GLY A 180 4.03 -7.71 1.62
N GLU A 181 2.70 -7.65 1.67
CA GLU A 181 1.93 -6.41 1.90
C GLU A 181 2.36 -5.74 3.23
N GLN A 182 2.43 -6.48 4.35
CA GLN A 182 2.85 -5.87 5.61
C GLN A 182 4.37 -5.61 5.67
N GLY A 183 5.17 -6.48 5.04
CA GLY A 183 6.63 -6.36 5.03
C GLY A 183 7.12 -5.10 4.31
N HIS A 184 6.65 -4.81 3.09
CA HIS A 184 7.09 -3.60 2.39
C HIS A 184 6.65 -2.32 3.09
N ALA A 185 5.45 -2.30 3.70
CA ALA A 185 4.98 -1.19 4.52
C ALA A 185 5.86 -0.98 5.76
N MET A 186 6.22 -2.05 6.47
CA MET A 186 7.16 -2.00 7.59
C MET A 186 8.54 -1.47 7.16
N ALA A 187 9.07 -1.92 6.02
CA ALA A 187 10.34 -1.43 5.49
C ALA A 187 10.28 0.07 5.11
N TYR A 188 9.18 0.49 4.46
CA TYR A 188 8.91 1.90 4.17
C TYR A 188 8.90 2.75 5.44
N PHE A 189 8.07 2.39 6.42
CA PHE A 189 7.94 3.17 7.65
C PHE A 189 9.24 3.19 8.47
N ALA A 190 10.04 2.12 8.46
CA ALA A 190 11.34 2.12 9.13
C ALA A 190 12.32 3.13 8.49
N VAL A 191 12.54 3.02 7.17
CA VAL A 191 13.46 3.91 6.43
C VAL A 191 13.00 5.37 6.49
N MET A 192 11.71 5.62 6.26
CA MET A 192 11.18 6.98 6.26
C MET A 192 11.11 7.59 7.66
N SER A 193 10.91 6.80 8.73
CA SER A 193 10.99 7.33 10.10
C SER A 193 12.43 7.72 10.48
N CYS A 194 13.43 6.92 10.11
CA CYS A 194 14.84 7.29 10.30
C CYS A 194 15.22 8.56 9.52
N TRP A 195 14.73 8.70 8.28
CA TRP A 195 14.97 9.92 7.51
C TRP A 195 14.21 11.12 8.07
N GLY A 196 12.94 10.97 8.43
CA GLY A 196 12.12 12.02 9.05
C GLY A 196 12.70 12.53 10.38
N PHE A 197 13.27 11.64 11.19
CA PHE A 197 13.98 12.01 12.42
C PHE A 197 15.23 12.87 12.12
N ARG A 198 16.03 12.49 11.11
CA ARG A 198 17.17 13.28 10.61
C ARG A 198 16.74 14.64 10.03
N VAL A 199 15.61 14.70 9.33
CA VAL A 199 15.07 15.97 8.80
C VAL A 199 14.63 16.88 9.94
N MET A 200 13.91 16.32 10.93
CA MET A 200 13.43 17.07 12.09
C MET A 200 14.58 17.65 12.93
N SER A 201 15.73 16.98 13.03
CA SER A 201 16.89 17.48 13.78
C SER A 201 17.63 18.66 13.12
N GLN A 202 17.22 19.06 11.91
CA GLN A 202 17.78 20.22 11.18
C GLN A 202 16.90 21.47 11.26
N LEU A 203 15.78 21.41 11.99
CA LEU A 203 14.74 22.44 12.05
C LEU A 203 14.64 23.05 13.46
N PRO A 204 14.26 24.34 13.59
CA PRO A 204 14.05 24.96 14.91
C PRO A 204 12.90 24.30 15.70
N THR A 205 11.97 23.65 15.00
CA THR A 205 10.86 22.85 15.54
C THR A 205 11.28 21.52 16.19
N TRP A 206 12.59 21.20 16.21
CA TRP A 206 13.14 19.99 16.81
C TRP A 206 12.60 19.73 18.21
N TRP A 207 12.24 18.47 18.47
CA TRP A 207 11.68 17.99 19.74
C TRP A 207 10.38 18.70 20.16
N TYR A 208 9.47 18.88 19.20
CA TYR A 208 8.12 19.43 19.39
C TYR A 208 8.06 20.88 19.90
N LYS A 209 9.02 21.71 19.48
CA LYS A 209 9.03 23.16 19.69
C LYS A 209 8.05 23.88 18.75
N THR A 210 6.75 23.75 19.05
CA THR A 210 5.63 24.19 18.21
C THR A 210 5.48 25.71 18.08
N GLU A 211 6.16 26.49 18.91
CA GLU A 211 6.25 27.96 18.77
C GLU A 211 6.88 28.36 17.41
N ASN A 212 7.81 27.54 16.91
CA ASN A 212 8.49 27.75 15.63
C ASN A 212 7.64 27.35 14.40
N PHE A 213 6.35 27.05 14.58
CA PHE A 213 5.37 27.00 13.48
C PHE A 213 4.76 28.39 13.19
N TRP A 214 4.85 29.32 14.14
CA TRP A 214 4.18 30.62 14.10
C TRP A 214 5.16 31.80 14.04
N ILE A 215 6.35 31.64 14.64
CA ILE A 215 7.49 32.56 14.45
C ILE A 215 7.82 32.60 12.95
N ASP A 216 7.99 33.80 12.39
CA ASP A 216 8.27 34.06 10.97
C ASP A 216 7.24 33.48 9.96
N TYR A 217 6.03 33.16 10.42
CA TYR A 217 4.91 32.78 9.54
C TYR A 217 4.43 33.98 8.72
N PRO A 218 4.09 33.83 7.42
CA PRO A 218 4.05 32.59 6.63
C PRO A 218 5.42 32.11 6.12
N HIS A 219 5.67 30.80 6.27
CA HIS A 219 6.84 30.11 5.72
C HIS A 219 6.67 29.78 4.23
N TRP A 220 7.39 30.50 3.37
CA TRP A 220 7.34 30.32 1.91
C TRP A 220 8.41 29.35 1.36
N ASP A 221 9.52 29.21 2.06
CA ASP A 221 10.67 28.40 1.66
C ASP A 221 10.92 27.21 2.61
N MET A 222 11.77 26.29 2.18
CA MET A 222 12.17 25.13 2.96
C MET A 222 13.57 24.63 2.58
N LYS A 223 14.22 23.94 3.52
CA LYS A 223 15.49 23.23 3.28
C LYS A 223 15.30 22.09 2.27
N PRO A 224 16.33 21.74 1.46
CA PRO A 224 16.24 20.72 0.41
C PRO A 224 15.81 19.36 0.94
N GLU A 225 16.36 18.93 2.09
CA GLU A 225 16.05 17.61 2.66
C GLU A 225 14.60 17.54 3.16
N LEU A 226 14.06 18.64 3.70
CA LEU A 226 12.65 18.75 4.08
C LEU A 226 11.73 18.69 2.85
N LYS A 227 12.08 19.40 1.76
CA LYS A 227 11.33 19.35 0.50
C LYS A 227 11.31 17.94 -0.08
N ALA A 228 12.48 17.33 -0.22
CA ALA A 228 12.62 15.97 -0.76
C ALA A 228 11.81 14.96 0.07
N TYR A 229 11.84 15.06 1.40
CA TYR A 229 11.06 14.21 2.29
C TYR A 229 9.55 14.36 2.09
N TYR A 230 9.01 15.59 2.01
CA TYR A 230 7.58 15.81 1.76
C TYR A 230 7.12 15.30 0.38
N LEU A 231 7.89 15.57 -0.68
CA LEU A 231 7.54 15.07 -2.02
C LEU A 231 7.61 13.54 -2.11
N MET A 232 8.60 12.93 -1.45
CA MET A 232 8.74 11.47 -1.37
C MET A 232 7.55 10.81 -0.64
N GLN A 233 7.13 11.39 0.48
CA GLN A 233 5.93 10.98 1.21
C GLN A 233 4.68 11.12 0.34
N GLY A 234 4.48 12.27 -0.31
CA GLY A 234 3.34 12.51 -1.21
C GLY A 234 3.27 11.48 -2.35
N ALA A 235 4.41 11.18 -3.00
CA ALA A 235 4.49 10.15 -4.02
C ALA A 235 4.12 8.75 -3.50
N TYR A 236 4.53 8.39 -2.28
CA TYR A 236 4.13 7.12 -1.66
C TYR A 236 2.62 7.06 -1.38
N TRP A 237 2.03 8.10 -0.80
CA TRP A 237 0.58 8.11 -0.51
C TRP A 237 -0.26 8.06 -1.79
N CYS A 238 0.17 8.74 -2.86
CA CYS A 238 -0.44 8.62 -4.19
C CYS A 238 -0.32 7.19 -4.74
N GLN A 239 0.85 6.55 -4.59
CA GLN A 239 1.09 5.18 -5.01
C GLN A 239 0.21 4.18 -4.25
N GLN A 240 0.04 4.37 -2.93
CA GLN A 240 -0.83 3.51 -2.12
C GLN A 240 -2.32 3.73 -2.41
N LEU A 241 -2.78 4.96 -2.66
CA LEU A 241 -4.16 5.17 -3.14
C LEU A 241 -4.40 4.47 -4.48
N MET A 242 -3.45 4.55 -5.42
CA MET A 242 -3.54 3.86 -6.71
C MET A 242 -3.60 2.33 -6.52
N VAL A 243 -2.80 1.76 -5.62
CA VAL A 243 -2.87 0.34 -5.22
C VAL A 243 -4.25 -0.03 -4.65
N LEU A 244 -4.84 0.82 -3.81
CA LEU A 244 -6.18 0.59 -3.25
C LEU A 244 -7.29 0.70 -4.33
N ILE A 245 -7.34 1.79 -5.10
CA ILE A 245 -8.38 2.03 -6.13
C ILE A 245 -8.36 0.95 -7.22
N LEU A 246 -7.16 0.57 -7.69
CA LEU A 246 -7.02 -0.52 -8.66
C LEU A 246 -7.37 -1.89 -8.05
N GLY A 247 -7.60 -1.97 -6.73
CA GLY A 247 -7.86 -3.21 -6.00
C GLY A 247 -6.70 -4.18 -6.14
N LEU A 248 -5.48 -3.72 -5.83
CA LEU A 248 -4.20 -4.44 -5.93
C LEU A 248 -3.67 -4.93 -4.56
N GLU A 249 -4.48 -4.79 -3.52
CA GLU A 249 -4.39 -5.55 -2.27
C GLU A 249 -5.76 -6.19 -2.03
N LYS A 250 -5.81 -7.37 -1.43
CA LYS A 250 -7.11 -7.99 -1.11
C LYS A 250 -7.87 -7.07 -0.14
N PRO A 251 -9.13 -6.66 -0.41
CA PRO A 251 -9.86 -5.75 0.46
C PRO A 251 -9.89 -6.22 1.92
N ARG A 252 -9.83 -5.24 2.82
CA ARG A 252 -10.01 -5.43 4.27
C ARG A 252 -11.49 -5.21 4.62
N LYS A 253 -11.88 -5.46 5.88
CA LYS A 253 -13.26 -5.18 6.36
C LYS A 253 -13.55 -3.67 6.38
N ASP A 254 -12.50 -2.92 6.69
CA ASP A 254 -12.32 -1.46 6.77
C ASP A 254 -12.04 -0.79 5.39
N TYR A 255 -12.32 -1.45 4.26
CA TYR A 255 -11.85 -0.99 2.95
C TYR A 255 -12.35 0.41 2.55
N TYR A 256 -13.63 0.73 2.75
CA TYR A 256 -14.17 2.05 2.40
C TYR A 256 -13.64 3.16 3.31
N GLU A 257 -13.45 2.86 4.59
CA GLU A 257 -12.88 3.76 5.60
C GLU A 257 -11.40 4.05 5.26
N LEU A 258 -10.64 3.02 4.88
CA LEU A 258 -9.25 3.13 4.45
C LEU A 258 -9.10 3.96 3.16
N VAL A 259 -10.00 3.79 2.19
CA VAL A 259 -10.00 4.58 0.94
C VAL A 259 -10.39 6.04 1.23
N ALA A 260 -11.42 6.29 2.05
CA ALA A 260 -11.80 7.64 2.46
C ALA A 260 -10.66 8.35 3.22
N HIS A 261 -9.97 7.63 4.11
CA HIS A 261 -8.78 8.14 4.79
C HIS A 261 -7.67 8.53 3.80
N HIS A 262 -7.39 7.71 2.76
CA HIS A 262 -6.38 8.08 1.75
C HIS A 262 -6.79 9.31 0.94
N PHE A 263 -8.08 9.51 0.64
CA PHE A 263 -8.56 10.75 0.01
C PHE A 263 -8.34 11.96 0.92
N VAL A 264 -8.61 11.88 2.22
CA VAL A 264 -8.36 12.98 3.17
C VAL A 264 -6.87 13.24 3.34
N THR A 265 -6.04 12.21 3.53
CA THR A 265 -4.57 12.34 3.63
C THR A 265 -3.98 12.98 2.38
N LEU A 266 -4.44 12.59 1.18
CA LEU A 266 -3.97 13.19 -0.07
C LEU A 266 -4.54 14.59 -0.34
N TRP A 267 -5.74 14.91 0.14
CA TRP A 267 -6.24 16.28 0.13
C TRP A 267 -5.39 17.19 1.03
N LEU A 268 -5.01 16.74 2.23
CA LEU A 268 -4.13 17.49 3.13
C LEU A 268 -2.72 17.66 2.57
N VAL A 269 -2.10 16.60 2.04
CA VAL A 269 -0.79 16.69 1.37
C VAL A 269 -0.87 17.57 0.11
N GLY A 270 -1.92 17.40 -0.69
CA GLY A 270 -2.17 18.22 -1.88
C GLY A 270 -2.36 19.69 -1.55
N TYR A 271 -3.06 20.02 -0.46
CA TYR A 271 -3.21 21.38 0.06
C TYR A 271 -1.84 21.98 0.41
N VAL A 272 -1.02 21.28 1.21
CA VAL A 272 0.33 21.75 1.58
C VAL A 272 1.20 22.01 0.34
N LEU A 273 1.09 21.17 -0.70
CA LEU A 273 1.82 21.30 -1.97
C LEU A 273 1.24 22.33 -2.96
N SER A 274 -0.03 22.75 -2.82
CA SER A 274 -0.74 23.53 -3.83
C SER A 274 -1.21 24.92 -3.38
N PHE A 275 -1.39 25.17 -2.08
CA PHE A 275 -1.91 26.44 -1.56
C PHE A 275 -0.84 27.55 -1.50
N SER A 276 -0.06 27.67 -2.57
CA SER A 276 0.92 28.73 -2.82
C SER A 276 1.06 29.04 -4.33
N TYR A 277 0.03 28.69 -5.12
CA TYR A 277 -0.09 28.99 -6.55
C TYR A 277 -1.25 29.96 -6.86
N LEU A 278 -1.78 30.61 -5.82
CA LEU A 278 -2.87 31.59 -5.80
C LEU A 278 -2.51 32.69 -4.79
#